data_AF-A0A9W9TSB7-F1
#
_entry.id   AF-A0A9W9TSB7-F1
#
_cell.length_a   1.000
_cell.length_b   1.000
_cell.length_c   1.000
_cell.angle_alpha   90.00
_cell.angle_beta   90.00
_cell.angle_gamma   90.00
#
_symmetry.space_group_name_H-M   'P 1'
#
loop_
_entity.id
_entity.type
_entity.pdbx_description
1 polymer ?
#
loop_
_entity_poly.entity_id
_entity_poly.type
_entity_poly.pdbx_seq_one_letter_code
_entity_poly.pdbx_strand_id
1 'polypeptide(L)'
;MDCLASLIPLRIRQWISLISGGVQKQESIIFMDAERGPDDLVVTFLRNRLYDRCSWSEYKSIGPEATAAVVQAGWSCSELDREVTSLHKGIFDERSLNRLRQQARNKHHRISYGNPADHSSVFEWAER
;
A
#
# COMPACT_ATOMS: atom_id res chain seq x y z
N MET A 1 35.87 26.75 -23.70
CA MET A 1 34.70 25.95 -24.11
C MET A 1 34.45 24.94 -23.02
N ASP A 2 33.35 25.18 -22.33
CA ASP A 2 32.85 24.47 -21.16
C ASP A 2 32.47 23.04 -21.50
N CYS A 3 32.70 22.11 -20.58
CA CYS A 3 31.78 21.00 -20.30
C CYS A 3 32.14 20.43 -18.93
N LEU A 4 31.39 20.90 -17.92
CA LEU A 4 31.36 20.37 -16.57
C LEU A 4 31.08 18.87 -16.60
N ALA A 5 32.02 18.07 -16.12
CA ALA A 5 31.80 16.66 -15.81
C ALA A 5 30.91 16.55 -14.57
N SER A 6 29.61 16.58 -14.78
CA SER A 6 28.59 16.41 -13.75
C SER A 6 28.75 15.07 -13.05
N LEU A 7 28.98 15.12 -11.74
CA LEU A 7 28.75 14.00 -10.82
C LEU A 7 27.30 13.51 -10.98
N ILE A 8 27.13 12.33 -11.57
CA ILE A 8 25.85 11.63 -11.59
C ILE A 8 25.61 11.05 -10.18
N PRO A 9 24.47 11.35 -9.53
CA PRO A 9 24.17 10.82 -8.20
C PRO A 9 24.06 9.29 -8.21
N LEU A 10 24.62 8.70 -7.16
CA LEU A 10 24.74 7.26 -6.85
C LEU A 10 23.40 6.53 -6.60
N ARG A 11 22.30 6.89 -7.27
CA ARG A 11 20.95 6.31 -7.02
C ARG A 11 20.27 5.62 -8.20
N ILE A 12 20.94 5.45 -9.32
CA ILE A 12 20.38 4.71 -10.47
C ILE A 12 21.36 3.59 -10.85
N ARG A 13 21.27 2.49 -10.11
CA ARG A 13 21.86 1.17 -10.43
C ARG A 13 20.82 0.15 -9.98
N GLN A 14 20.27 -0.78 -10.75
CA GLN A 14 20.51 -1.27 -12.11
C GLN A 14 19.16 -1.88 -12.57
N TRP A 15 18.56 -1.37 -13.65
CA TRP A 15 17.35 -1.93 -14.26
C TRP A 15 17.67 -2.67 -15.57
N ILE A 16 18.80 -3.38 -15.62
CA ILE A 16 19.11 -4.24 -16.76
C ILE A 16 19.88 -5.45 -16.24
N SER A 17 19.16 -6.50 -15.81
CA SER A 17 19.70 -7.85 -15.79
C SER A 17 18.58 -8.89 -15.91
N LEU A 18 18.46 -9.38 -17.15
CA LEU A 18 18.08 -10.71 -17.57
C LEU A 18 16.69 -11.27 -17.21
N ILE A 19 15.91 -11.40 -18.27
CA ILE A 19 15.02 -12.53 -18.52
C ILE A 19 15.85 -13.82 -18.34
N SER A 20 15.70 -14.52 -17.22
CA SER A 20 16.13 -15.90 -17.04
C SER A 20 15.14 -16.59 -16.12
N GLY A 21 14.51 -17.65 -16.62
CA GLY A 21 13.47 -18.40 -15.92
C GLY A 21 13.93 -18.86 -14.53
N GLY A 22 13.12 -18.55 -13.52
CA GLY A 22 13.38 -18.90 -12.14
C GLY A 22 12.59 -17.99 -11.23
N VAL A 23 11.36 -18.41 -10.89
CA VAL A 23 10.46 -17.89 -9.85
C VAL A 23 10.91 -16.53 -9.29
N GLN A 24 10.40 -15.44 -9.88
CA GLN A 24 10.52 -14.12 -9.24
C GLN A 24 9.97 -14.28 -7.83
N LYS A 25 10.86 -14.20 -6.85
CA LYS A 25 10.53 -14.25 -5.43
C LYS A 25 9.73 -12.97 -5.16
N GLN A 26 8.42 -13.05 -5.38
CA GLN A 26 7.49 -11.94 -5.23
C GLN A 26 7.77 -11.31 -3.87
N GLU A 27 8.20 -10.05 -3.84
CA GLU A 27 8.48 -9.38 -2.59
C GLU A 27 7.19 -9.38 -1.77
N SER A 28 7.20 -10.07 -0.63
CA SER A 28 6.02 -10.15 0.22
C SER A 28 5.88 -8.83 0.97
N ILE A 29 4.94 -8.00 0.52
CA ILE A 29 4.54 -6.76 1.19
C ILE A 29 3.30 -7.05 2.03
N ILE A 30 3.34 -6.71 3.30
CA ILE A 30 2.21 -6.82 4.21
C ILE A 30 1.95 -5.44 4.80
N PHE A 31 0.79 -4.87 4.48
CA PHE A 31 0.34 -3.63 5.09
C PHE A 31 -0.09 -3.90 6.54
N MET A 32 0.43 -3.14 7.50
CA MET A 32 0.07 -3.34 8.90
C MET A 32 -0.84 -2.23 9.43
N ASP A 33 -0.47 -0.98 9.23
CA ASP A 33 -1.22 0.13 9.80
C ASP A 33 -0.94 1.48 9.11
N ALA A 34 -1.83 2.45 9.34
CA ALA A 34 -1.63 3.86 8.99
C ALA A 34 -1.86 4.76 10.20
N GLU A 35 -0.97 5.73 10.39
CA GLU A 35 -1.01 6.72 11.47
C GLU A 35 -0.94 8.13 10.89
N ARG A 36 -1.41 9.11 11.68
CA ARG A 36 -1.27 10.52 11.32
C ARG A 36 0.20 10.95 11.39
N GLY A 37 0.76 11.41 10.28
CA GLY A 37 2.04 12.11 10.26
C GLY A 37 1.87 13.64 10.27
N PRO A 38 2.99 14.39 10.25
CA PRO A 38 2.97 15.85 10.22
C PRO A 38 2.35 16.41 8.93
N ASP A 39 2.72 15.83 7.78
CA ASP A 39 2.31 16.31 6.46
C ASP A 39 1.50 15.28 5.67
N ASP A 40 1.82 13.98 5.82
CA ASP A 40 1.14 12.86 5.17
C ASP A 40 0.82 11.76 6.20
N LEU A 41 0.00 10.78 5.84
CA LEU A 41 -0.16 9.57 6.66
C LEU A 41 1.14 8.77 6.66
N VAL A 42 1.53 8.26 7.83
CA VAL A 42 2.67 7.36 8.00
C VAL A 42 2.14 5.92 7.97
N VAL A 43 2.60 5.16 6.99
CA VAL A 43 2.27 3.73 6.87
C VAL A 43 3.35 2.91 7.53
N THR A 44 2.91 1.90 8.30
CA THR A 44 3.77 0.83 8.80
C THR A 44 3.48 -0.44 8.02
N PHE A 45 4.52 -1.07 7.48
CA PHE A 45 4.38 -2.29 6.67
C PHE A 45 5.59 -3.21 6.84
N LEU A 46 5.42 -4.47 6.44
CA LEU A 46 6.49 -5.45 6.38
C LEU A 46 6.88 -5.66 4.92
N ARG A 47 8.16 -5.51 4.57
CA ARG A 47 8.71 -5.85 3.26
C ARG A 47 9.85 -6.82 3.43
N ASN A 48 9.77 -7.99 2.80
CA ASN A 48 10.80 -9.04 2.91
C ASN A 48 11.18 -9.39 4.37
N ARG A 49 10.19 -9.37 5.29
CA ARG A 49 10.33 -9.59 6.75
C ARG A 49 11.00 -8.46 7.55
N LEU A 50 11.26 -7.32 6.93
CA LEU A 50 11.74 -6.13 7.62
C LEU A 50 10.58 -5.16 7.82
N TYR A 51 10.50 -4.61 9.03
CA TYR A 51 9.58 -3.53 9.33
C TYR A 51 10.09 -2.25 8.66
N ASP A 52 9.19 -1.59 7.95
CA ASP A 52 9.47 -0.35 7.29
C ASP A 52 8.34 0.66 7.55
N ARG A 53 8.69 1.93 7.45
CA ARG A 53 7.78 3.06 7.64
C ARG A 53 8.07 4.13 6.60
N CYS A 54 7.04 4.54 5.88
CA CYS A 54 7.14 5.64 4.93
C CYS A 54 5.82 6.42 4.88
N SER A 55 5.82 7.55 4.18
CA SER A 55 4.58 8.29 3.91
C SER A 55 3.64 7.47 3.00
N TRP A 56 2.34 7.78 3.01
CA TRP A 56 1.36 7.13 2.14
C TRP A 56 1.66 7.38 0.66
N SER A 57 2.10 8.59 0.31
CA SER A 57 2.55 8.92 -1.05
C SER A 57 3.75 8.09 -1.49
N GLU A 58 4.77 7.91 -0.64
CA GLU A 58 5.91 7.02 -0.92
C GLU A 58 5.47 5.55 -1.01
N TYR A 59 4.58 5.12 -0.12
CA TYR A 59 4.07 3.75 -0.11
C TYR A 59 3.36 3.40 -1.42
N LYS A 60 2.52 4.30 -1.94
CA LYS A 60 1.87 4.14 -3.25
C LYS A 60 2.88 4.08 -4.40
N SER A 61 4.02 4.75 -4.24
CA SER A 61 5.09 4.76 -5.26
C SER A 61 5.86 3.44 -5.34
N ILE A 62 5.69 2.52 -4.37
CA ILE A 62 6.27 1.17 -4.42
C ILE A 62 5.71 0.37 -5.59
N GLY A 63 4.41 0.52 -5.88
CA GLY A 63 3.75 -0.15 -6.99
C GLY A 63 2.41 -0.79 -6.62
N PRO A 64 1.76 -1.46 -7.61
CA PRO A 64 0.47 -2.08 -7.43
C PRO A 64 0.45 -3.17 -6.35
N GLU A 65 1.57 -3.87 -6.12
CA GLU A 65 1.71 -4.89 -5.07
C GLU A 65 1.49 -4.31 -3.68
N ALA A 66 2.01 -3.11 -3.42
CA ALA A 66 1.80 -2.41 -2.15
C ALA A 66 0.33 -2.01 -1.99
N THR A 67 -0.30 -1.50 -3.05
CA THR A 67 -1.74 -1.17 -3.00
C THR A 67 -2.62 -2.42 -2.81
N ALA A 68 -2.25 -3.55 -3.40
CA ALA A 68 -2.94 -4.81 -3.18
C ALA A 68 -2.82 -5.29 -1.73
N ALA A 69 -1.65 -5.11 -1.10
CA ALA A 69 -1.44 -5.45 0.31
C ALA A 69 -2.35 -4.65 1.26
N VAL A 70 -2.66 -3.38 0.93
CA VAL A 70 -3.62 -2.55 1.68
C VAL A 70 -5.02 -3.17 1.64
N VAL A 71 -5.48 -3.56 0.44
CA VAL A 71 -6.80 -4.18 0.26
C VAL A 71 -6.88 -5.54 0.93
N GLN A 72 -5.82 -6.35 0.83
CA GLN A 72 -5.71 -7.65 1.51
C GLN A 72 -5.76 -7.50 3.03
N ALA A 73 -5.16 -6.45 3.58
CA ALA A 73 -5.25 -6.09 5.00
C ALA A 73 -6.65 -5.55 5.41
N GLY A 74 -7.60 -5.46 4.46
CA GLY A 74 -8.97 -5.01 4.70
C GLY A 74 -9.16 -3.49 4.66
N TRP A 75 -8.09 -2.72 4.37
CA TRP A 75 -8.14 -1.27 4.27
C TRP A 75 -8.68 -0.80 2.92
N SER A 76 -9.05 0.48 2.84
CA SER A 76 -9.50 1.11 1.60
C SER A 76 -8.52 2.20 1.18
N CYS A 77 -7.88 2.05 0.02
CA CYS A 77 -6.96 3.06 -0.52
C CYS A 77 -7.65 4.42 -0.70
N SER A 78 -8.90 4.43 -1.17
CA SER A 78 -9.65 5.67 -1.40
C SER A 78 -9.98 6.42 -0.11
N GLU A 79 -10.22 5.69 0.98
CA GLU A 79 -10.48 6.31 2.29
C GLU A 79 -9.17 6.85 2.89
N LEU A 80 -8.04 6.14 2.72
CA LEU A 80 -6.73 6.66 3.10
C LEU A 80 -6.37 7.94 2.32
N ASP A 81 -6.64 7.98 1.00
CA ASP A 81 -6.45 9.19 0.19
C ASP A 81 -7.33 10.36 0.66
N ARG A 82 -8.56 10.05 1.11
CA ARG A 82 -9.47 11.05 1.69
C ARG A 82 -8.91 11.60 3.00
N GLU A 83 -8.38 10.76 3.87
CA GLU A 83 -7.76 11.19 5.12
C GLU A 83 -6.50 12.06 4.90
N VAL A 84 -5.65 11.71 3.93
CA VAL A 84 -4.53 12.57 3.51
C VAL A 84 -5.02 13.92 3.00
N THR A 85 -6.09 13.93 2.22
CA THR A 85 -6.70 15.19 1.75
C THR A 85 -7.23 16.03 2.91
N SER A 86 -7.86 15.40 3.91
CA SER A 86 -8.32 16.07 5.13
C SER A 86 -7.16 16.62 5.96
N LEU A 87 -6.04 15.89 6.02
CA LEU A 87 -4.79 16.30 6.68
C LEU A 87 -4.22 17.56 6.03
N HIS A 88 -4.06 17.58 4.71
CA HIS A 88 -3.59 18.77 3.98
C HIS A 88 -4.53 19.99 4.14
N LYS A 89 -5.82 19.77 4.35
CA LYS A 89 -6.80 20.84 4.60
C LYS A 89 -6.85 21.29 6.06
N GLY A 90 -6.13 20.63 6.96
CA GLY A 90 -6.15 20.91 8.41
C GLY A 90 -7.44 20.46 9.12
N ILE A 91 -8.26 19.62 8.49
CA ILE A 91 -9.55 19.13 9.02
C ILE A 91 -9.45 17.65 9.43
N PHE A 92 -8.23 17.19 9.69
CA PHE A 92 -7.99 15.79 10.03
C PHE A 92 -8.64 15.41 11.35
N ASP A 93 -9.34 14.26 11.35
CA ASP A 93 -9.97 13.70 12.53
C ASP A 93 -9.43 12.29 12.80
N GLU A 94 -8.70 12.15 13.91
CA GLU A 94 -8.15 10.87 14.35
C GLU A 94 -9.25 9.80 14.54
N ARG A 95 -10.48 10.20 14.87
CA ARG A 95 -11.59 9.25 15.01
C ARG A 95 -11.96 8.61 13.68
N SER A 96 -11.84 9.34 12.58
CA SER A 96 -12.10 8.85 11.23
C SER A 96 -11.05 7.81 10.82
N LEU A 97 -9.77 8.08 11.07
CA LEU A 97 -8.69 7.10 10.86
C LEU A 97 -8.86 5.84 11.75
N ASN A 98 -9.23 6.02 13.03
CA ASN A 98 -9.48 4.89 13.92
C ASN A 98 -10.67 4.04 13.47
N ARG A 99 -11.72 4.66 12.92
CA ARG A 99 -12.85 3.94 12.31
C ARG A 99 -12.39 3.08 11.12
N LEU A 100 -11.49 3.58 10.27
CA LEU A 100 -10.92 2.80 9.18
C LEU A 100 -10.12 1.60 9.70
N ARG A 101 -9.33 1.80 10.77
CA ARG A 101 -8.59 0.72 11.43
C ARG A 101 -9.52 -0.38 11.95
N GLN A 102 -10.64 0.00 12.57
CA GLN A 102 -11.65 -0.97 13.03
C GLN A 102 -12.36 -1.68 11.88
N GLN A 103 -12.70 -0.95 10.80
CA GLN A 103 -13.29 -1.55 9.60
C GLN A 103 -12.35 -2.56 8.95
N ALA A 104 -11.06 -2.23 8.84
CA ALA A 104 -10.05 -3.13 8.30
C ALA A 104 -9.93 -4.40 9.13
N ARG A 105 -9.88 -4.28 10.46
CA ARG A 105 -9.89 -5.44 11.38
C ARG A 105 -11.12 -6.32 11.20
N ASN A 106 -12.30 -5.72 11.10
CA ASN A 106 -13.55 -6.46 10.89
C ASN A 106 -13.58 -7.17 9.53
N LYS A 107 -13.12 -6.51 8.47
CA LYS A 107 -13.01 -7.10 7.12
C LYS A 107 -12.00 -8.23 7.09
N HIS A 108 -10.82 -8.02 7.67
CA HIS A 108 -9.80 -9.05 7.78
C HIS A 108 -10.30 -10.27 8.58
N HIS A 109 -11.03 -10.04 9.67
CA HIS A 109 -11.68 -11.12 10.43
C HIS A 109 -12.73 -11.87 9.58
N ARG A 110 -13.54 -11.16 8.80
CA ARG A 110 -14.49 -11.79 7.87
C ARG A 110 -13.80 -12.59 6.77
N ILE A 111 -12.65 -12.14 6.27
CA ILE A 111 -11.87 -12.88 5.28
C ILE A 111 -11.21 -14.12 5.91
N SER A 112 -10.74 -14.01 7.16
CA SER A 112 -10.04 -15.09 7.86
C SER A 112 -10.97 -16.17 8.43
N TYR A 113 -12.20 -15.83 8.79
CA TYR A 113 -13.16 -16.74 9.46
C TYR A 113 -14.49 -16.89 8.72
N GLY A 114 -14.69 -16.14 7.64
CA GLY A 114 -15.86 -16.30 6.78
C GLY A 114 -15.82 -17.64 6.07
N ASN A 115 -16.91 -18.39 6.15
CA ASN A 115 -17.07 -19.61 5.39
C ASN A 115 -16.86 -19.27 3.90
N PRO A 116 -15.97 -19.96 3.16
CA PRO A 116 -15.77 -19.69 1.73
C PRO A 116 -17.04 -19.85 0.89
N ALA A 117 -18.06 -20.52 1.42
CA ALA A 117 -19.39 -20.67 0.83
C ALA A 117 -20.27 -19.40 0.87
N ASP A 118 -19.91 -18.37 1.63
CA ASP A 118 -20.67 -17.11 1.76
C ASP A 118 -20.17 -15.99 0.83
N HIS A 119 -19.15 -16.28 0.01
CA HIS A 119 -18.78 -15.43 -1.13
C HIS A 119 -19.73 -15.74 -2.28
N SER A 120 -20.96 -15.24 -2.20
CA SER A 120 -21.81 -15.17 -3.39
C SER A 120 -21.06 -14.40 -4.47
N SER A 121 -20.88 -15.08 -5.59
CA SER A 121 -20.29 -14.61 -6.83
C SER A 121 -20.79 -13.20 -7.17
N VAL A 122 -19.91 -12.20 -7.05
CA VAL A 122 -20.11 -10.86 -7.64
C VAL A 122 -19.67 -10.85 -9.12
N PHE A 123 -19.26 -11.99 -9.67
CA PHE A 123 -18.84 -12.17 -11.06
C PHE A 123 -19.82 -13.04 -11.86
N GLU A 124 -21.12 -12.72 -11.77
CA GLU A 124 -22.13 -13.27 -12.69
C GLU A 124 -22.99 -12.15 -13.27
N TRP A 125 -22.33 -11.21 -13.96
CA TRP A 125 -22.99 -10.30 -14.90
C TRP A 125 -22.11 -10.14 -16.15
N ALA A 126 -22.21 -11.10 -17.07
CA ALA A 126 -22.21 -10.93 -18.52
C ALA A 126 -21.91 -12.26 -19.21
N GLU A 127 -22.69 -12.57 -20.24
CA GLU A 127 -22.76 -13.82 -21.02
C GLU A 127 -23.57 -14.91 -20.31
N ARG A 128 -24.78 -15.27 -20.75
CA ARG A 128 -25.38 -15.20 -22.08
C ARG A 128 -26.89 -15.34 -22.00
#